data_AF-A0A094I3K9-F1
#
_entry.id   AF-A0A094I3K9-F1
#
_cell.length_a   1.000
_cell.length_b   1.000
_cell.length_c   1.000
_cell.angle_alpha   90.00
_cell.angle_beta   90.00
_cell.angle_gamma   90.00
#
_symmetry.space_group_name_H-M   'P 1'
#
loop_
_entity.id
_entity.type
_entity.pdbx_description
1 polymer ?
#
loop_
_entity_poly.entity_id
_entity_poly.type
_entity_poly.pdbx_seq_one_letter_code
_entity_poly.pdbx_strand_id
1 'polypeptide(L)'
;EDEDEDNSEEDEEKDDTSDESEIEGGEEDFHLDAEKQFGAPAVFSHRADLHEALRAKATSEDGPGIPIELVTKAIVVSFEAHTRSVTLEDGSTLTADLVVAADGI
;
A
#
# COMPACT_ATOMS: atom_id res chain seq x y z
N GLU A 1 27.48 -46.30 40.78
CA GLU A 1 27.93 -45.24 41.69
C GLU A 1 29.10 -44.55 40.98
N ASP A 2 28.89 -43.58 40.10
CA ASP A 2 27.74 -42.68 39.95
C ASP A 2 27.53 -42.35 38.46
N GLU A 3 26.25 -42.15 38.14
CA GLU A 3 25.70 -41.80 36.84
C GLU A 3 25.80 -40.28 36.68
N ASP A 4 26.47 -39.79 35.64
CA ASP A 4 26.32 -38.40 35.20
C ASP A 4 25.42 -38.41 33.95
N GLU A 5 24.19 -37.98 34.19
CA GLU A 5 23.06 -37.95 33.27
C GLU A 5 23.28 -36.98 32.10
N ASP A 6 22.93 -37.47 30.92
CA ASP A 6 22.78 -36.76 29.66
C ASP A 6 21.58 -35.82 29.76
N ASN A 7 21.79 -34.50 29.63
CA ASN A 7 20.69 -33.53 29.55
C ASN A 7 20.68 -32.87 28.17
N SER A 8 20.11 -33.59 27.20
CA SER A 8 19.59 -33.04 25.95
C SER A 8 18.18 -32.50 26.21
N GLU A 9 18.03 -31.18 26.36
CA GLU A 9 16.72 -30.51 26.36
C GLU A 9 16.40 -30.04 24.94
N GLU A 10 15.58 -30.82 24.24
CA GLU A 10 14.83 -30.41 23.05
C GLU A 10 13.45 -29.87 23.46
N ASP A 11 13.07 -28.76 22.81
CA ASP A 11 11.76 -28.19 22.52
C ASP A 11 10.59 -28.32 23.51
N GLU A 12 10.02 -27.17 23.88
CA GLU A 12 8.59 -26.89 23.69
C GLU A 12 8.36 -25.37 23.72
N GLU A 13 8.20 -24.76 22.53
CA GLU A 13 7.56 -23.45 22.38
C GLU A 13 6.15 -23.55 22.98
N LYS A 14 5.94 -22.87 24.11
CA LYS A 14 4.63 -22.80 24.74
C LYS A 14 3.72 -21.88 23.92
N ASP A 15 2.79 -22.52 23.23
CA ASP A 15 1.56 -21.94 22.71
C ASP A 15 0.80 -21.30 23.88
N ASP A 16 0.85 -19.98 23.99
CA ASP A 16 0.14 -19.20 25.00
C ASP A 16 -1.30 -18.95 24.56
N THR A 17 -2.08 -20.03 24.54
CA THR A 17 -3.55 -19.93 24.58
C THR A 17 -4.00 -20.18 26.01
N SER A 18 -3.87 -19.16 26.88
CA SER A 18 -4.54 -19.16 28.17
C SER A 18 -6.00 -18.74 27.99
N ASP A 19 -6.86 -19.74 28.11
CA ASP A 19 -8.32 -19.68 28.14
C ASP A 19 -8.86 -18.91 29.36
N GLU A 20 -9.92 -18.15 29.07
CA GLU A 20 -10.88 -17.38 29.85
C GLU A 20 -10.68 -17.10 31.36
N SER A 21 -10.50 -15.81 31.69
CA SER A 21 -11.04 -15.22 32.93
C SER A 21 -12.16 -14.25 32.57
N GLU A 22 -13.39 -14.55 33.00
CA GLU A 22 -14.53 -13.62 32.94
C GLU A 22 -14.17 -12.33 33.70
N ILE A 23 -13.99 -11.24 32.95
CA ILE A 23 -13.94 -9.88 33.50
C ILE A 23 -15.19 -9.16 33.02
N GLU A 24 -16.22 -9.14 33.87
CA GLU A 24 -17.33 -8.19 33.77
C GLU A 24 -16.81 -6.78 34.07
N GLY A 25 -16.54 -6.01 33.02
CA GLY A 25 -16.11 -4.62 33.12
C GLY A 25 -15.57 -4.12 31.79
N GLY A 26 -16.47 -3.66 30.93
CA GLY A 26 -16.19 -3.34 29.54
C GLY A 26 -15.09 -2.29 29.33
N GLU A 27 -13.99 -2.75 28.75
CA GLU A 27 -13.20 -1.99 27.79
C GLU A 27 -13.28 -2.79 26.49
N GLU A 28 -14.19 -2.39 25.60
CA GLU A 28 -14.26 -2.98 24.25
C GLU A 28 -12.91 -2.73 23.57
N ASP A 29 -12.13 -3.79 23.38
CA ASP A 29 -10.88 -3.74 22.63
C ASP A 29 -11.24 -3.51 21.15
N PHE A 30 -11.29 -2.25 20.74
CA PHE A 30 -11.52 -1.84 19.34
C PHE A 30 -10.28 -2.09 18.46
N HIS A 31 -9.49 -3.14 18.73
CA HIS A 31 -8.47 -3.60 17.79
C HIS A 31 -9.15 -4.15 16.54
N LEU A 32 -9.30 -3.26 15.57
CA LEU A 32 -9.75 -3.57 14.23
C LEU A 32 -8.70 -4.48 13.55
N ASP A 33 -8.98 -5.79 13.50
CA ASP A 33 -8.26 -6.70 12.63
C ASP A 33 -8.65 -6.42 11.16
N ALA A 34 -7.93 -5.47 10.57
CA ALA A 34 -8.20 -4.98 9.22
C ALA A 34 -8.02 -6.09 8.17
N GLU A 35 -7.11 -7.04 8.39
CA GLU A 35 -6.89 -8.11 7.43
C GLU A 35 -8.07 -9.07 7.40
N LYS A 36 -8.55 -9.48 8.58
CA LYS A 36 -9.76 -10.30 8.68
C LYS A 36 -11.00 -9.61 8.12
N GLN A 37 -11.12 -8.29 8.31
CA GLN A 37 -12.32 -7.56 7.93
C GLN A 37 -12.33 -7.06 6.48
N PHE A 38 -11.17 -6.68 5.93
CA PHE A 38 -11.06 -6.03 4.61
C PHE A 38 -10.18 -6.80 3.61
N GLY A 39 -9.60 -7.93 4.01
CA GLY A 39 -8.79 -8.80 3.15
C GLY A 39 -7.37 -8.32 2.92
N ALA A 40 -6.91 -7.30 3.64
CA ALA A 40 -5.54 -6.80 3.61
C ALA A 40 -5.17 -6.11 4.94
N PRO A 41 -3.91 -6.18 5.38
CA PRO A 41 -3.47 -5.52 6.60
C PRO A 41 -3.51 -3.99 6.45
N ALA A 42 -3.83 -3.30 7.54
CA ALA A 42 -3.62 -1.86 7.63
C ALA A 42 -2.13 -1.59 7.87
N VAL A 43 -1.48 -0.87 6.94
CA VAL A 43 -0.04 -0.58 7.02
C VAL A 43 0.21 0.92 7.00
N PHE A 44 1.27 1.33 7.70
CA PHE A 44 1.82 2.67 7.57
C PHE A 44 2.97 2.65 6.57
N SER A 45 2.95 3.57 5.62
CA SER A 45 4.05 3.79 4.69
C SER A 45 4.48 5.24 4.71
N HIS A 46 5.77 5.48 4.51
CA HIS A 46 6.25 6.80 4.17
C HIS A 46 5.69 7.21 2.79
N ARG A 47 5.24 8.46 2.65
CA ARG A 47 4.59 8.94 1.43
C ARG A 47 5.53 8.92 0.23
N ALA A 48 6.79 9.29 0.42
CA ALA A 48 7.76 9.32 -0.68
C ALA A 48 8.05 7.90 -1.20
N ASP A 49 8.11 6.92 -0.30
CA ASP A 49 8.45 5.54 -0.64
C ASP A 49 7.30 4.87 -1.39
N LEU A 50 6.06 5.09 -0.92
CA LEU A 50 4.87 4.61 -1.63
C LEU A 50 4.76 5.23 -3.03
N HIS A 51 4.99 6.55 -3.13
CA HIS A 51 4.99 7.24 -4.41
C HIS A 51 6.05 6.68 -5.36
N GLU A 52 7.28 6.48 -4.90
CA GLU A 52 8.35 5.96 -5.74
C GLU A 52 8.08 4.51 -6.18
N ALA A 53 7.54 3.67 -5.29
CA ALA A 53 7.14 2.31 -5.65
C ALA A 53 6.06 2.29 -6.75
N LEU A 54 5.05 3.16 -6.65
CA LEU A 54 4.00 3.30 -7.66
C LEU A 54 4.56 3.81 -8.98
N ARG A 55 5.40 4.85 -8.93
CA ARG A 55 6.06 5.42 -10.11
C ARG A 55 6.90 4.37 -10.82
N ALA A 56 7.77 3.68 -10.08
CA ALA A 56 8.64 2.64 -10.62
C ALA A 56 7.82 1.54 -11.30
N LYS A 57 6.72 1.10 -10.67
CA LYS A 57 5.86 0.06 -11.25
C LYS A 57 5.15 0.52 -12.52
N ALA A 58 4.66 1.76 -12.56
CA ALA A 58 3.93 2.30 -13.71
C ALA A 58 4.84 2.53 -14.93
N THR A 59 6.13 2.82 -14.72
CA THR A 59 7.10 3.04 -15.80
C THR A 59 7.92 1.80 -16.17
N SER A 60 7.80 0.71 -15.41
CA SER A 60 8.56 -0.51 -15.65
C SER A 60 8.05 -1.25 -16.89
N GLU A 61 8.97 -1.69 -17.74
CA GLU A 61 8.68 -2.66 -18.81
C GLU A 61 8.32 -4.05 -18.24
N ASP A 62 8.76 -4.33 -17.01
CA ASP A 62 8.46 -5.57 -16.30
C ASP A 62 7.11 -5.48 -15.57
N GLY A 63 6.07 -6.01 -16.22
CA GLY A 63 4.74 -6.13 -15.63
C GLY A 63 3.63 -6.26 -16.66
N PRO A 64 2.38 -6.43 -16.20
CA PRO A 64 1.24 -6.41 -17.08
C PRO A 64 0.95 -4.98 -17.57
N GLY A 65 0.56 -4.86 -18.84
CA GLY A 65 0.14 -3.58 -19.45
C GLY A 65 1.25 -2.88 -20.23
N ILE A 66 0.96 -1.66 -20.68
CA ILE A 66 1.89 -0.80 -21.40
C ILE A 66 2.47 0.19 -20.38
N PRO A 67 3.81 0.33 -20.27
CA PRO A 67 4.43 1.31 -19.39
C PRO A 67 3.99 2.72 -19.74
N ILE A 68 3.78 3.58 -18.73
CA ILE A 68 3.40 4.97 -18.96
C ILE A 68 4.59 5.80 -19.43
N GLU A 69 4.31 6.84 -20.23
CA GLU A 69 5.25 7.93 -20.45
C GLU A 69 5.06 8.99 -19.35
N LEU A 70 6.09 9.23 -18.53
CA LEU A 70 6.04 10.22 -17.46
C LEU A 70 6.67 11.54 -17.92
N VAL A 71 5.83 12.53 -18.26
CA VAL A 71 6.27 13.88 -18.63
C VAL A 71 6.22 14.79 -17.40
N THR A 72 7.39 15.10 -16.83
CA THR A 72 7.50 16.04 -15.72
C THR A 72 7.62 17.49 -16.20
N LYS A 73 7.35 18.45 -15.32
CA LYS A 73 7.35 19.90 -15.65
C LYS A 73 6.35 20.28 -16.76
N ALA A 74 5.31 19.47 -16.96
CA ALA A 74 4.21 19.72 -17.87
C ALA A 74 2.98 20.15 -17.07
N ILE A 75 2.91 21.44 -16.73
CA ILE A 75 1.77 22.00 -15.99
C ILE A 75 0.60 22.16 -16.96
N VAL A 76 -0.53 21.52 -16.66
CA VAL A 76 -1.79 21.73 -17.40
C VAL A 76 -2.44 23.01 -16.91
N VAL A 77 -2.74 23.93 -17.82
CA VAL A 77 -3.34 25.25 -17.50
C VAL A 77 -4.79 25.37 -17.97
N SER A 78 -5.23 24.50 -18.89
CA SER A 78 -6.63 24.43 -19.30
C SER A 78 -6.97 23.07 -19.92
N PHE A 79 -8.26 22.74 -19.95
CA PHE A 79 -8.80 21.59 -20.69
C PHE A 79 -9.97 22.03 -21.57
N GLU A 80 -10.15 21.37 -22.71
CA GLU A 80 -11.28 21.55 -23.62
C GLU A 80 -11.96 20.19 -23.85
N ALA A 81 -13.17 20.05 -23.31
CA ALA A 81 -13.90 18.79 -23.33
C ALA A 81 -14.36 18.40 -24.74
N HIS A 82 -14.70 19.38 -25.58
CA HIS A 82 -15.20 19.11 -26.93
C HIS A 82 -14.12 18.54 -27.85
N THR A 83 -12.88 18.99 -27.69
CA THR A 83 -11.72 18.49 -28.45
C THR A 83 -10.97 17.39 -27.73
N ARG A 84 -11.30 17.10 -26.46
CA ARG A 84 -10.63 16.13 -25.58
C ARG A 84 -9.14 16.43 -25.43
N SER A 85 -8.84 17.70 -25.21
CA SER A 85 -7.47 18.20 -25.15
C SER A 85 -7.16 18.95 -23.88
N VAL A 86 -5.87 18.96 -23.52
CA VAL A 86 -5.31 19.76 -22.44
C VAL A 86 -4.23 20.70 -23.00
N THR A 87 -4.19 21.91 -22.48
CA THR A 87 -3.15 22.90 -22.83
C THR A 87 -2.12 22.95 -21.71
N LEU A 88 -0.85 22.87 -22.07
CA LEU A 88 0.26 23.01 -21.14
C LEU A 88 0.70 24.47 -21.00
N GLU A 89 1.39 24.79 -19.91
CA GLU A 89 1.90 26.15 -19.64
C GLU A 89 2.83 26.68 -20.75
N ASP A 90 3.54 25.80 -21.45
CA ASP A 90 4.38 26.15 -22.59
C ASP A 90 3.60 26.49 -23.88
N GLY A 91 2.27 26.39 -23.84
CA GLY A 91 1.36 26.65 -24.95
C GLY A 91 1.09 25.45 -25.86
N SER A 92 1.73 24.30 -25.61
CA SER A 92 1.46 23.06 -26.36
C SER A 92 0.12 22.44 -25.96
N THR A 93 -0.42 21.59 -26.84
CA THR A 93 -1.70 20.92 -26.64
C THR A 93 -1.56 19.41 -26.83
N LEU A 94 -2.08 18.65 -25.87
CA LEU A 94 -2.17 17.18 -25.94
C LEU A 94 -3.63 16.78 -26.13
N THR A 95 -3.89 15.73 -26.91
CA THR A 95 -5.24 15.19 -27.15
C THR A 95 -5.27 13.71 -26.81
N ALA A 96 -6.36 13.25 -26.17
CA ALA A 96 -6.55 11.86 -25.79
C ALA A 96 -8.03 11.44 -25.91
N ASP A 97 -8.30 10.14 -25.83
CA ASP A 97 -9.68 9.65 -25.77
C ASP A 97 -10.32 9.87 -24.39
N LEU A 98 -9.50 9.84 -23.33
CA LEU A 98 -9.89 10.06 -21.94
C LEU A 98 -8.82 10.91 -21.24
N VAL A 99 -9.27 11.88 -20.45
CA VAL A 99 -8.42 12.69 -19.55
C VAL A 99 -8.87 12.43 -18.12
N VAL A 100 -7.92 12.10 -17.24
CA VAL A 100 -8.15 11.92 -15.80
C VAL A 100 -7.40 13.02 -15.06
N ALA A 101 -8.15 13.93 -14.42
CA ALA A 101 -7.58 14.93 -13.53
C ALA A 101 -7.36 14.31 -12.14
N ALA A 102 -6.10 14.11 -11.78
CA ALA A 102 -5.67 13.56 -10.50
C ALA A 102 -4.69 14.51 -9.78
N ASP A 103 -4.97 15.81 -9.83
CA ASP A 103 -4.13 16.93 -9.40
C ASP A 103 -4.28 17.31 -7.92
N GLY A 104 -5.19 16.67 -7.19
CA GLY A 104 -5.35 16.89 -5.75
C GLY A 104 -6.04 18.20 -5.39
N ILE A 105 -6.00 18.55 -4.10
CA ILE A 105 -6.56 19.79 -3.54
C ILE A 105 -5.51 20.91 -3.53
#